data_AF-A0A066X4K9-F1
#
_entry.id   AF-A0A066X4K9-F1
#
_cell.length_a   1.000
_cell.length_b   1.000
_cell.length_c   1.000
_cell.angle_alpha   90.00
_cell.angle_beta   90.00
_cell.angle_gamma   90.00
#
_symmetry.space_group_name_H-M   'P 1'
#
loop_
_entity.id
_entity.type
_entity.pdbx_description
1 polymer ?
#
loop_
_entity_poly.entity_id
_entity_poly.type
_entity_poly.pdbx_seq_one_letter_code
_entity_poly.pdbx_strand_id
1 'polypeptide(L)' 'MATPFQVEAWSEYAIGLLVLLIRLVYRTTIVGTNWEGDDYFAFIAVFFWTGELVMLELIGENTLAPPFLTVVNVLPRT' A
#
# COMPACT_ATOMS: atom_id res chain seq x y z
N MET A 1 -3.11 10.06 -14.19
CA MET A 1 -3.39 8.80 -14.90
C MET A 1 -2.61 7.72 -14.18
N ALA A 2 -3.26 6.69 -13.67
CA ALA A 2 -2.56 5.60 -12.96
C ALA A 2 -1.73 4.81 -13.97
N THR A 3 -0.47 4.54 -13.64
CA THR A 3 0.37 3.64 -14.41
C THR A 3 -0.17 2.20 -14.29
N PRO A 4 -0.03 1.36 -15.31
CA PRO A 4 -0.51 -0.03 -15.25
C PRO A 4 0.05 -0.79 -14.04
N PHE A 5 1.29 -0.51 -13.64
CA PHE A 5 1.91 -1.08 -12.44
C PHE A 5 1.22 -0.66 -11.14
N GLN A 6 0.81 0.61 -11.01
CA GLN A 6 0.02 1.07 -9.86
C GLN A 6 -1.31 0.32 -9.78
N VAL A 7 -1.99 0.12 -10.91
CA VAL A 7 -3.28 -0.57 -10.93
C VAL A 7 -3.13 -2.03 -10.48
N GLU A 8 -2.09 -2.74 -10.94
CA GLU A 8 -1.80 -4.11 -10.54
C GLU A 8 -1.49 -4.19 -9.03
N ALA A 9 -0.56 -3.36 -8.53
CA ALA A 9 -0.15 -3.36 -7.12
C ALA A 9 -1.31 -3.03 -6.16
N TRP A 10 -2.12 -2.02 -6.48
CA TRP A 10 -3.27 -1.64 -5.67
C TRP A 10 -4.38 -2.71 -5.72
N SER A 11 -4.55 -3.41 -6.84
CA SER A 11 -5.53 -4.49 -6.98
C SER A 11 -5.14 -5.74 -6.17
N GLU A 12 -3.88 -6.15 -6.20
CA GLU A 12 -3.37 -7.27 -5.41
C GLU A 12 -3.45 -6.97 -3.91
N TYR A 13 -3.12 -5.73 -3.52
CA TYR A 13 -3.28 -5.27 -2.16
C TYR A 13 -4.73 -5.32 -1.69
N ALA A 14 -5.67 -4.83 -2.51
CA ALA A 14 -7.09 -4.83 -2.17
C ALA A 14 -7.59 -6.27 -1.92
N ILE A 15 -7.17 -7.23 -2.74
CA ILE A 15 -7.52 -8.64 -2.58
C ILE A 15 -6.89 -9.22 -1.31
N GLY A 16 -5.59 -8.97 -1.06
CA GLY A 16 -4.89 -9.43 0.15
C GLY A 16 -5.50 -8.88 1.44
N LEU A 17 -5.84 -7.58 1.45
CA LEU A 17 -6.53 -6.92 2.55
C LEU A 17 -7.91 -7.54 2.81
N LEU A 18 -8.68 -7.80 1.75
CA LEU A 18 -10.01 -8.39 1.85
C LEU A 18 -9.96 -9.78 2.50
N VAL A 19 -8.97 -10.62 2.14
CA VAL A 19 -8.77 -11.94 2.75
C VAL A 19 -8.43 -11.83 4.25
N LEU A 20 -7.56 -10.90 4.63
CA LEU A 20 -7.20 -10.67 6.04
C LEU A 20 -8.38 -10.14 6.85
N LEU A 21 -9.17 -9.23 6.28
CA LEU A 21 -10.37 -8.70 6.93
C LEU A 21 -11.46 -9.77 7.08
N ILE A 22 -11.70 -10.61 6.07
CA ILE A 22 -12.63 -11.75 6.18
C ILE A 22 -12.20 -12.66 7.34
N ARG A 23 -10.90 -12.97 7.43
CA ARG A 23 -10.36 -13.80 8.50
C ARG A 23 -10.62 -13.21 9.88
N LEU A 24 -10.36 -11.91 10.04
CA LEU A 24 -10.50 -11.22 11.32
C LEU A 24 -11.98 -11.13 11.72
N VAL A 25 -12.88 -10.82 10.78
CA VAL A 25 -14.34 -10.79 10.98
C VAL A 25 -14.89 -12.18 11.32
N TYR A 26 -14.45 -13.23 10.62
CA TYR A 26 -14.90 -14.60 10.88
C TYR A 26 -14.48 -15.09 12.28
N ARG A 27 -13.28 -14.69 12.74
CA ARG A 27 -12.83 -14.99 14.10
C ARG A 27 -13.65 -14.22 15.14
N THR A 28 -13.92 -12.93 14.90
CA THR A 28 -14.73 -12.12 15.84
C THR A 28 -16.17 -12.59 15.92
N THR A 29 -16.75 -13.13 14.84
CA THR A 29 -18.12 -13.68 14.86
C THR A 29 -18.22 -15.05 15.52
N ILE A 30 -17.18 -15.88 15.47
CA ILE A 30 -17.18 -17.22 16.11
C ILE A 30 -16.78 -17.17 17.59
N VAL A 31 -15.76 -16.40 17.96
CA VAL A 31 -15.18 -16.40 19.32
C VAL A 31 -15.81 -15.33 20.23
N GLY A 32 -16.53 -14.35 19.66
CA GLY A 32 -17.02 -13.18 20.38
C GLY A 32 -15.89 -12.21 20.74
N THR A 33 -16.19 -11.12 21.46
CA THR A 33 -15.26 -10.01 21.75
C THR A 33 -14.16 -10.36 22.80
N ASN A 34 -13.65 -11.60 22.81
CA ASN A 34 -12.43 -11.96 23.56
C ASN A 34 -11.23 -11.84 22.62
N TRP A 35 -10.83 -10.60 22.35
CA TRP A 35 -9.68 -10.30 21.50
C TRP A 35 -8.40 -10.74 22.20
N GLU A 36 -7.82 -11.85 21.73
CA GLU A 36 -6.49 -12.29 22.12
C GLU A 36 -5.42 -11.46 21.40
N GLY A 37 -4.20 -11.46 21.93
CA GLY A 37 -3.07 -10.70 21.36
C GLY A 37 -2.80 -10.96 19.87
N ASP A 38 -3.21 -12.12 19.36
CA ASP A 38 -3.13 -12.52 17.95
C ASP A 38 -3.92 -11.58 17.02
N ASP A 39 -5.12 -11.16 17.43
CA ASP A 39 -5.99 -10.29 16.62
C ASP A 39 -5.44 -8.85 16.51
N TYR A 40 -4.77 -8.38 17.57
CA TYR A 40 -4.08 -7.08 17.57
C TYR A 40 -2.84 -7.10 16.68
N PHE A 41 -2.08 -8.20 16.69
CA PHE A 41 -0.91 -8.35 15.83
C PHE A 41 -1.32 -8.43 14.35
N ALA A 42 -2.42 -9.12 14.03
CA ALA A 42 -2.97 -9.15 12.68
C ALA A 42 -3.37 -7.75 12.19
N PHE A 43 -3.98 -6.92 13.04
CA PHE A 43 -4.31 -5.53 12.70
C PHE A 43 -3.07 -4.67 12.43
N ILE A 44 -2.02 -4.83 13.25
CA ILE A 44 -0.75 -4.12 13.06
C ILE A 44 -0.05 -4.60 11.78
N ALA A 45 -0.10 -5.89 11.48
CA ALA A 45 0.46 -6.45 10.24
C ALA A 45 -0.23 -5.87 9.00
N VAL A 46 -1.55 -5.68 9.05
CA VAL A 46 -2.29 -4.97 7.99
C VAL A 46 -1.76 -3.55 7.85
N PHE A 47 -1.61 -2.81 8.95
CA PHE A 47 -1.08 -1.44 8.91
C PHE A 47 0.33 -1.38 8.30
N PHE A 48 1.21 -2.31 8.68
CA PHE A 48 2.58 -2.37 8.15
C PHE A 48 2.60 -2.69 6.65
N TRP A 49 1.74 -3.61 6.19
CA TRP A 49 1.55 -3.91 4.77
C TRP A 49 1.11 -2.65 4.00
N THR A 50 0.15 -1.90 4.54
CA THR A 50 -0.30 -0.64 3.91
C THR A 50 0.87 0.35 3.77
N GLY A 51 1.74 0.42 4.77
CA GLY A 51 2.92 1.29 4.77
C GLY A 51 3.98 0.88 3.75
N GLU A 52 4.23 -0.42 3.60
CA GLU A 52 5.17 -0.95 2.61
C GLU A 52 4.75 -0.57 1.17
N LEU A 53 3.46 -0.69 0.84
CA LEU A 53 2.96 -0.30 -0.48
C LEU A 53 3.04 1.20 -0.74
N VAL A 54 2.72 2.03 0.26
CA VAL A 54 2.87 3.49 0.14
C VAL A 54 4.34 3.87 -0.05
N MET A 55 5.27 3.19 0.63
CA MET A 55 6.70 3.40 0.43
C MET A 55 7.14 3.01 -0.98
N LEU A 56 6.68 1.87 -1.51
CA LEU A 56 7.00 1.42 -2.87
C LEU A 56 6.45 2.38 -3.93
N GLU A 57 5.25 2.90 -3.72
CA GLU A 57 4.63 3.94 -4.56
C GLU A 57 5.48 5.21 -4.60
N LEU A 58 5.87 5.72 -3.42
CA LEU A 58 6.69 6.94 -3.30
C LEU A 58 8.08 6.77 -3.94
N ILE A 59 8.67 5.58 -3.85
CA ILE A 59 9.94 5.27 -4.54
C ILE A 59 9.74 5.21 -6.05
N GLY A 60 8.64 4.65 -6.52
CA GLY A 60 8.27 4.62 -7.95
C GLY A 60 8.13 6.02 -8.53
N GLU A 61 7.48 6.94 -7.80
CA GLU A 61 7.33 8.33 -8.22
C GLU A 61 8.65 9.12 -8.14
N ASN A 62 9.40 8.98 -7.05
CA ASN A 62 10.60 9.78 -6.81
C ASN A 62 11.82 9.32 -7.62
N THR A 63 11.88 8.04 -8.01
CA THR A 63 12.98 7.50 -8.83
C THR A 63 12.81 7.84 -10.32
N LEU A 64 11.57 8.07 -10.78
CA LEU A 64 11.27 8.42 -12.18
C LEU A 64 11.21 9.93 -12.46
N ALA A 65 11.41 10.78 -11.44
CA ALA A 65 11.70 12.19 -11.60
C ALA A 65 13.22 12.41 -11.53
N PRO A 66 14.00 12.14 -12.61
CA PRO A 66 15.38 12.54 -12.59
C PRO A 66 15.43 14.07 -12.47
N PRO A 67 16.29 14.65 -11.61
CA PRO A 67 16.49 16.10 -11.55
C PRO A 67 16.91 16.71 -12.90
N PHE A 68 17.29 15.87 -13.86
CA PHE A 68 17.57 16.22 -15.25
C PHE A 68 16.36 16.82 -15.99
N LEU A 69 15.13 16.35 -15.78
CA LEU A 69 13.95 16.84 -16.50
C LEU A 69 13.46 18.20 -15.99
N THR A 70 13.76 18.53 -14.72
CA THR A 70 13.54 19.85 -14.14
C THR A 70 14.56 20.87 -14.67
N VAL A 71 15.82 20.47 -14.89
CA VAL A 71 16.85 21.35 -15.49
C VAL A 71 16.54 21.65 -16.97
N VAL A 72 16.05 20.66 -17.74
CA VAL A 72 15.68 20.86 -19.15
C VAL A 72 14.47 21.79 -19.32
N ASN A 73 13.51 21.81 -18.38
CA ASN A 73 12.36 22.73 -18.44
C ASN A 73 12.62 24.12 -17.83
N VAL A 74 13.75 24.32 -17.14
CA VAL A 74 14.14 25.61 -16.54
C VAL A 74 15.22 26.33 -17.36
N LEU A 75 15.90 25.65 -18.29
CA LEU A 75 16.78 26.30 -19.27
C LEU A 75 15.95 27.01 -20.35
N PRO A 76 16.09 28.34 -20.54
CA PRO A 76 15.51 29.00 -21.71
C PRO A 76 16.12 28.36 -22.95
N ARG A 77 15.27 27.85 -23.86
CA ARG A 77 15.68 27.47 -25.21
C ARG A 77 16.17 28.72 -25.93
N THR A 78 17.47 28.99 -25.88
CA THR A 78 18.19 29.87 -26.81
C THR A 78 18.82 29.06 -27.91
#